data_AF-A0AAW2LHI9-F1
#
_entry.id   AF-A0AAW2LHI9-F1
#
_cell.length_a   1.000
_cell.length_b   1.000
_cell.length_c   1.000
_cell.angle_alpha   90.00
_cell.angle_beta   90.00
_cell.angle_gamma   90.00
#
_symmetry.space_group_name_H-M   'P 1'
#
loop_
_entity.id
_entity.type
_entity.pdbx_description
1 polymer ?
#
loop_
_entity_poly.entity_id
_entity_poly.type
_entity_poly.pdbx_seq_one_letter_code
_entity_poly.pdbx_strand_id
1 'polypeptide(L)' 'MISGFNYGLGNAGTRFRPLSLNIPKPLFPLAGQPMVHHPISACKRIPNLAQIYLVGFYEEREFALFVSSISNELRVPVR' A
#
# COMPACT_ATOMS: atom_id res chain seq x y z
N MET A 1 15.40 -4.22 35.97
CA MET A 1 14.02 -3.90 35.54
C MET A 1 14.10 -2.61 34.74
N ILE A 2 14.43 -2.70 33.45
CA ILE A 2 14.64 -1.56 32.56
C ILE A 2 13.38 -1.41 31.71
N SER A 3 12.60 -0.36 32.01
CA SER A 3 11.39 0.03 31.30
C SER A 3 11.74 0.88 30.08
N GLY A 4 11.15 0.57 28.94
CA GLY A 4 10.93 1.54 27.86
C GLY A 4 11.98 1.54 26.74
N PHE A 5 12.05 0.46 25.96
CA PHE A 5 12.59 0.56 24.59
C PHE A 5 11.65 1.42 23.74
N ASN A 6 12.07 2.67 23.50
CA ASN A 6 11.56 3.53 22.45
C ASN A 6 11.75 2.81 21.10
N TYR A 7 10.67 2.27 20.52
CA TYR A 7 10.69 1.83 19.12
C TYR A 7 10.57 3.04 18.19
N GLY A 8 11.67 3.77 18.07
CA GLY A 8 11.94 4.62 16.92
C GLY A 8 12.51 3.77 15.80
N LEU A 9 11.66 3.24 14.91
CA LEU A 9 12.10 2.74 13.61
C LEU A 9 11.20 3.29 12.49
N GLY A 10 11.62 4.47 12.00
CA GLY A 10 11.42 4.91 10.63
C GLY A 10 10.03 5.45 10.26
N ASN A 11 9.69 6.68 10.68
CA ASN A 11 8.86 7.62 9.91
C ASN A 11 8.79 9.04 10.52
N ALA A 12 9.82 9.48 11.25
CA ALA A 12 9.91 10.87 11.71
C ALA A 12 10.33 11.78 10.55
N GLY A 13 9.35 12.36 9.86
CA GLY A 13 9.53 13.28 8.74
C GLY A 13 8.18 13.61 8.09
N THR A 14 7.51 14.61 8.65
CA THR A 14 6.48 15.51 8.07
C THR A 14 5.52 14.91 7.03
N ARG A 15 4.44 14.26 7.49
CA ARG A 15 3.48 13.59 6.58
C ARG A 15 2.05 13.98 6.92
N PHE A 16 1.40 14.64 5.96
CA PHE A 16 -0.02 14.97 5.88
C PHE A 16 -0.90 13.81 6.36
N ARG A 17 -1.16 13.75 7.66
CA ARG A 17 -2.16 12.85 8.25
C ARG A 17 -3.25 13.78 8.76
N PRO A 18 -4.36 13.96 8.02
CA PRO A 18 -5.53 14.61 8.60
C PRO A 18 -5.85 13.87 9.91
N LEU A 19 -6.13 14.61 10.98
CA LEU A 19 -6.34 14.07 12.34
C LEU A 19 -7.46 12.99 12.41
N SER A 20 -8.21 12.81 11.33
CA SER A 20 -9.35 11.89 11.21
C SER A 20 -9.15 10.74 10.21
N LEU A 21 -7.96 10.57 9.62
CA LEU A 21 -7.76 9.61 8.53
C LEU A 21 -7.18 8.27 9.02
N ASN A 22 -8.07 7.30 9.26
CA ASN A 22 -7.74 5.94 9.67
C ASN A 22 -7.49 4.99 8.48
N ILE A 23 -6.88 5.49 7.39
CA ILE A 23 -6.63 4.70 6.17
C ILE A 23 -5.12 4.46 6.02
N PRO A 24 -4.67 3.24 5.65
CA PRO A 24 -3.28 2.97 5.32
C PRO A 24 -2.73 3.97 4.30
N LYS A 25 -1.49 4.44 4.49
CA LYS A 25 -0.88 5.41 3.58
C LYS A 25 -0.87 4.95 2.10
N PRO A 26 -0.61 3.67 1.77
CA PRO A 26 -0.67 3.21 0.39
C PRO A 26 -2.08 3.29 -0.23
N LEU A 27 -3.13 3.23 0.60
CA LEU A 27 -4.53 3.36 0.18
C LEU A 27 -5.05 4.80 0.21
N PHE A 28 -4.21 5.77 0.62
CA PHE A 28 -4.59 7.17 0.64
C PHE A 28 -5.04 7.60 -0.77
N PRO A 29 -6.20 8.27 -0.91
CA PRO A 29 -6.68 8.71 -2.21
C PRO A 29 -5.81 9.86 -2.74
N LEU A 30 -5.23 9.65 -3.92
CA LEU A 30 -4.43 10.62 -4.66
C LEU A 30 -4.94 10.64 -6.11
N ALA A 31 -5.42 11.80 -6.58
CA ALA A 31 -5.99 11.96 -7.92
C ALA A 31 -7.11 10.95 -8.26
N GLY A 32 -7.97 10.63 -7.27
CA GLY A 32 -9.11 9.72 -7.46
C GLY A 32 -8.76 8.23 -7.40
N GLN A 33 -7.49 7.88 -7.17
CA GLN A 33 -7.01 6.50 -7.02
C GLN A 33 -6.18 6.33 -5.75
N PRO A 34 -6.07 5.12 -5.18
CA PRO A 34 -5.12 4.85 -4.09
C PRO A 34 -3.68 5.22 -4.49
N MET A 35 -2.87 5.74 -3.56
CA MET A 35 -1.46 6.06 -3.84
C MET A 35 -0.71 4.90 -4.50
N VAL A 36 -0.91 3.66 -4.01
CA VAL A 36 -0.26 2.44 -4.51
C VAL A 36 -0.70 2.04 -5.92
N HIS A 37 -1.83 2.55 -6.42
CA HIS A 37 -2.33 2.27 -7.78
C HIS A 37 -1.37 2.76 -8.87
N HIS A 38 -0.74 3.91 -8.67
CA HIS A 38 0.12 4.56 -9.67
C HIS A 38 1.34 3.70 -10.06
N PRO A 39 2.17 3.21 -9.12
CA PRO A 39 3.29 2.32 -9.47
C PRO A 39 2.81 0.97 -10.02
N ILE A 40 1.72 0.40 -9.49
CA ILE A 40 1.16 -0.86 -10.00
C ILE A 40 0.71 -0.71 -11.46
N SER A 41 0.05 0.40 -11.79
CA SER A 41 -0.39 0.69 -13.17
C SER A 41 0.78 0.79 -14.14
N ALA A 42 1.94 1.28 -13.68
CA ALA A 42 3.14 1.33 -14.51
C ALA A 42 3.65 -0.06 -14.92
N CYS A 43 3.36 -1.09 -14.12
CA CYS A 43 3.71 -2.49 -14.40
C CYS A 43 2.94 -3.07 -15.60
N LYS A 44 1.83 -2.47 -16.04
CA LYS A 44 1.12 -2.86 -17.29
C LYS A 44 2.02 -2.88 -18.53
N ARG A 45 3.12 -2.12 -18.51
CA ARG A 45 4.07 -2.02 -19.62
C ARG A 45 5.10 -3.15 -19.64
N ILE A 46 5.14 -4.00 -18.61
CA ILE A 46 6.10 -5.10 -18.51
C ILE A 46 5.53 -6.33 -19.26
N PRO A 47 6.19 -6.82 -20.32
CA PRO A 47 5.73 -8.01 -21.01
C PRO A 47 5.88 -9.24 -20.13
N ASN A 48 4.92 -10.17 -20.21
CA ASN A 48 4.91 -11.45 -19.48
C ASN A 48 5.02 -11.29 -17.95
N LEU A 49 4.43 -10.23 -17.38
CA LEU A 49 4.38 -10.04 -15.94
C LEU A 49 3.53 -11.16 -15.30
N ALA A 50 4.18 -12.02 -14.52
CA ALA A 50 3.54 -13.18 -13.93
C ALA A 50 2.73 -12.85 -12.66
N GLN A 51 3.25 -11.96 -11.80
CA GLN A 51 2.65 -11.66 -10.50
C GLN A 51 3.23 -10.36 -9.91
N ILE A 52 2.46 -9.67 -9.07
CA ILE A 52 2.88 -8.51 -8.27
C ILE A 52 2.76 -8.86 -6.79
N TYR A 53 3.75 -8.44 -5.99
CA TYR A 53 3.73 -8.60 -4.53
C TYR A 53 3.76 -7.24 -3.82
N LEU A 54 2.87 -7.03 -2.86
CA LEU A 54 2.79 -5.88 -1.97
C LEU A 54 3.37 -6.26 -0.61
N VAL A 55 4.60 -5.80 -0.35
CA VAL A 55 5.29 -6.09 0.91
C VAL A 55 5.24 -4.87 1.82
N GLY A 56 4.70 -5.04 3.03
CA GLY A 56 4.61 -3.96 4.01
C GLY A 56 4.21 -4.46 5.40
N PHE A 57 4.07 -3.51 6.33
CA PHE A 57 3.68 -3.78 7.73
C PHE A 57 2.17 -3.70 7.97
N TYR A 58 1.38 -3.65 6.89
CA TYR A 58 -0.08 -3.60 6.96
C TYR A 58 -0.65 -5.00 6.91
N GLU A 59 -1.85 -5.18 7.46
CA GLU A 59 -2.53 -6.47 7.39
C GLU A 59 -3.14 -6.70 6.00
N GLU A 60 -3.08 -7.93 5.49
CA GLU A 60 -3.61 -8.30 4.17
C GLU A 60 -5.09 -7.91 4.00
N ARG A 61 -5.88 -8.03 5.07
CA ARG A 61 -7.31 -7.68 5.08
C ARG A 61 -7.58 -6.20 4.80
N GLU A 62 -6.66 -5.29 5.14
CA GLU A 62 -6.82 -3.87 4.84
C GLU A 62 -6.74 -3.61 3.34
N PHE A 63 -6.05 -4.48 2.60
CA PHE A 63 -5.80 -4.37 1.17
C PHE A 63 -6.66 -5.30 0.32
N ALA A 64 -7.39 -6.25 0.91
CA ALA A 64 -8.11 -7.32 0.22
C ALA A 64 -9.02 -6.81 -0.93
N LEU A 65 -9.79 -5.74 -0.68
CA LEU A 65 -10.67 -5.14 -1.69
C LEU A 65 -9.87 -4.52 -2.84
N PHE A 66 -8.80 -3.79 -2.51
CA PHE A 66 -7.93 -3.15 -3.49
C PHE A 66 -7.21 -4.20 -4.35
N VAL A 67 -6.61 -5.21 -3.70
CA VAL A 67 -5.90 -6.32 -4.34
C VAL A 67 -6.81 -7.11 -5.27
N SER A 68 -8.03 -7.41 -4.85
CA SER A 68 -9.03 -8.09 -5.69
C SER A 68 -9.38 -7.26 -6.92
N SER A 69 -9.66 -5.97 -6.75
CA SER A 69 -10.01 -5.06 -7.85
C SER A 69 -8.87 -4.94 -8.87
N ILE A 70 -7.65 -4.68 -8.42
CA ILE A 70 -6.52 -4.44 -9.32
C ILE A 70 -6.03 -5.73 -9.99
N SER A 71 -6.15 -6.87 -9.32
CA SER A 71 -5.84 -8.18 -9.93
C SER A 71 -6.76 -8.48 -11.10
N ASN A 72 -8.06 -8.16 -10.95
CA ASN A 72 -9.05 -8.32 -12.02
C ASN A 72 -8.79 -7.34 -13.18
N GLU A 73 -8.47 -6.09 -12.87
CA GLU A 73 -8.16 -5.06 -13.88
C GLU A 73 -6.90 -5.41 -14.69
N LEU A 74 -5.82 -5.84 -14.03
CA LEU A 74 -4.55 -6.17 -14.66
C LEU A 74 -4.54 -7.54 -15.32
N ARG A 75 -5.47 -8.43 -14.96
CA ARG A 75 -5.42 -9.86 -15.27
C ARG A 75 -4.11 -10.53 -14.83
N VAL A 76 -3.50 -9.99 -13.77
CA VAL A 76 -2.26 -10.47 -13.16
C VAL A 76 -2.54 -10.62 -11.66
N PRO A 77 -2.16 -11.75 -11.02
CA PRO A 77 -2.30 -11.90 -9.58
C PRO A 77 -1.53 -10.80 -8.83
N VAL A 78 -2.18 -10.17 -7.86
CA VAL A 78 -1.56 -9.26 -6.88
C VAL A 78 -1.75 -9.85 -5.49
N ARG A 79 -0.70 -9.86 -4.66
CA ARG A 79 -0.73 -10.44 -3.29
C ARG A 79 0.03 -9.57 -2.31
#